data_AF-A0A076EG31-F1
#
_entry.id   AF-A0A076EG31-F1
#
_cell.length_a   1.000
_cell.length_b   1.000
_cell.length_c   1.000
_cell.angle_alpha   90.00
_cell.angle_beta   90.00
_cell.angle_gamma   90.00
#
_symmetry.space_group_name_H-M   'P 1'
#
loop_
_entity.id
_entity.type
_entity.pdbx_description
1 polymer ?
#
loop_
_entity_poly.entity_id
_entity_poly.type
_entity_poly.pdbx_seq_one_letter_code
_entity_poly.pdbx_strand_id
1 'polypeptide(L)'
;MRKWIGDSAPTATLLHLAERSVVRLVFVEDERWRIEGIGTPDRWARIDPVSRALADVLGIHTPGAVFVADGSLKSGYAVKEGMRVMSDACRAWAAQDGLLAISVRTWIGRTMASLCMVLAVFGFLGVVGPTIVGVPFATFVIGSVGVFAPGTGLRHTREGLQVWARTAGFERVLSGRSSTIGSAAIGECFLAAVPYAFVFGDANRWAVRYRRATGRVAPHPGWYPSTSLNDDAVGLYAQVGFNSLDATLCMARYRLEAAGSRPDTGGDHHVGAMGGY
;
A
#
# COMPACT_ATOMS: atom_id res chain seq x y z
N MET A 1 13.12 -14.70 0.14
CA MET A 1 12.82 -13.47 -0.63
C MET A 1 12.67 -12.32 0.35
N ARG A 2 13.40 -11.20 0.17
CA ARG A 2 13.28 -10.04 1.06
C ARG A 2 12.02 -9.26 0.63
N LYS A 3 10.95 -9.44 1.38
CA LYS A 3 9.64 -8.84 1.15
C LYS A 3 9.73 -7.34 1.36
N TRP A 4 9.41 -6.52 0.35
CA TRP A 4 9.30 -5.08 0.54
C TRP A 4 7.95 -4.77 1.18
N ILE A 5 7.91 -3.81 2.10
CA ILE A 5 6.68 -3.42 2.83
C ILE A 5 5.54 -3.06 1.87
N GLY A 6 5.88 -2.50 0.69
CA GLY A 6 4.90 -2.16 -0.35
C GLY A 6 4.23 -3.37 -1.01
N ASP A 7 4.85 -4.55 -1.03
CA ASP A 7 4.29 -5.73 -1.69
C ASP A 7 3.08 -6.30 -0.96
N SER A 8 2.97 -6.07 0.36
CA SER A 8 1.83 -6.50 1.18
C SER A 8 0.84 -5.40 1.52
N ALA A 9 1.01 -4.21 0.93
CA ALA A 9 0.05 -3.12 1.06
C ALA A 9 -1.41 -3.54 0.74
N PRO A 10 -1.71 -4.32 -0.33
CA PRO A 10 -3.09 -4.72 -0.59
C PRO A 10 -3.63 -5.66 0.50
N THR A 11 -2.83 -6.65 0.93
CA THR A 11 -3.19 -7.56 2.02
C THR A 11 -3.48 -6.80 3.32
N ALA A 12 -2.62 -5.84 3.68
CA ALA A 12 -2.80 -4.95 4.84
C ALA A 12 -4.17 -4.29 4.86
N THR A 13 -4.51 -3.72 3.70
CA THR A 13 -5.70 -2.91 3.52
C THR A 13 -6.95 -3.77 3.59
N LEU A 14 -6.92 -4.97 3.00
CA LEU A 14 -8.00 -5.94 3.11
C LEU A 14 -8.20 -6.44 4.54
N LEU A 15 -7.12 -6.71 5.29
CA LEU A 15 -7.20 -7.07 6.71
C LEU A 15 -7.77 -5.91 7.54
N HIS A 16 -7.39 -4.67 7.24
CA HIS A 16 -7.94 -3.48 7.90
C HIS A 16 -9.43 -3.28 7.60
N LEU A 17 -9.85 -3.46 6.34
CA LEU A 17 -11.26 -3.39 5.94
C LEU A 17 -12.10 -4.48 6.61
N ALA A 18 -11.52 -5.67 6.80
CA ALA A 18 -12.15 -6.77 7.53
C ALA A 18 -12.29 -6.48 9.02
N GLU A 19 -11.25 -5.92 9.65
CA GLU A 19 -11.27 -5.47 11.04
C GLU A 19 -12.35 -4.41 11.28
N ARG A 20 -12.50 -3.45 10.35
CA ARG A 20 -13.57 -2.45 10.37
C ARG A 20 -14.97 -2.99 10.03
N SER A 21 -15.09 -4.31 9.79
CA SER A 21 -16.33 -5.01 9.44
C SER A 21 -16.99 -4.46 8.18
N VAL A 22 -16.20 -3.97 7.23
CA VAL A 22 -16.67 -3.45 5.95
C VAL A 22 -16.58 -4.52 4.87
N VAL A 23 -15.62 -5.42 5.02
CA VAL A 23 -15.35 -6.53 4.12
C VAL A 23 -15.36 -7.82 4.93
N ARG A 24 -15.79 -8.92 4.31
CA ARG A 24 -15.66 -10.27 4.85
C ARG A 24 -14.65 -11.04 4.02
N LEU A 25 -13.71 -11.67 4.71
CA LEU A 25 -12.74 -12.57 4.10
C LEU A 25 -13.26 -14.00 4.27
N VAL A 26 -13.37 -14.72 3.16
CA VAL A 26 -13.83 -16.11 3.13
C VAL A 26 -12.75 -16.92 2.43
N PHE A 27 -12.19 -17.89 3.14
CA PHE A 27 -11.30 -18.87 2.54
C PHE A 27 -12.13 -19.91 1.80
N VAL A 28 -11.79 -20.15 0.54
CA VAL A 28 -12.38 -21.20 -0.30
C VAL A 28 -11.30 -22.25 -0.55
N GLU A 29 -11.68 -23.52 -0.64
CA GLU A 29 -10.78 -24.62 -1.00
C GLU A 29 -9.95 -24.29 -2.28
N ASP A 30 -8.76 -24.88 -2.37
CA ASP A 30 -7.72 -24.62 -3.40
C ASP A 30 -6.96 -23.28 -3.29
N GLU A 31 -6.68 -22.80 -2.08
CA GLU A 31 -5.92 -21.55 -1.85
C GLU A 31 -6.58 -20.29 -2.42
N ARG A 32 -7.90 -20.34 -2.65
CA ARG A 32 -8.70 -19.25 -3.20
C ARG A 32 -9.28 -18.42 -2.08
N TRP A 33 -9.23 -17.10 -2.25
CA TRP A 33 -9.81 -16.17 -1.30
C TRP A 33 -10.99 -15.44 -1.93
N ARG A 34 -12.14 -15.47 -1.24
CA ARG A 34 -13.32 -14.67 -1.55
C ARG A 34 -13.36 -13.48 -0.60
N ILE A 35 -13.54 -12.30 -1.19
CA ILE A 35 -13.55 -11.02 -0.49
C ILE A 35 -14.90 -10.39 -0.80
N GLU A 36 -15.76 -10.33 0.21
CA GLU A 36 -17.15 -9.87 0.07
C GLU A 36 -17.32 -8.49 0.72
N GLY A 37 -17.91 -7.56 -0.02
CA GLY A 37 -18.36 -6.28 0.52
C GLY A 37 -19.60 -6.45 1.38
N ILE A 38 -19.51 -6.14 2.67
CA ILE A 38 -20.64 -6.22 3.62
C ILE A 38 -21.00 -4.86 4.24
N GLY A 39 -20.16 -3.85 4.03
CA GLY A 39 -20.30 -2.53 4.62
C GLY A 39 -21.44 -1.73 4.01
N THR A 40 -22.25 -1.09 4.86
CA THR A 40 -23.22 -0.08 4.42
C THR A 40 -22.51 1.15 3.87
N PRO A 41 -23.16 1.95 3.00
CA PRO A 41 -22.59 3.20 2.48
C PRO A 41 -22.08 4.14 3.59
N ASP A 42 -22.81 4.24 4.72
CA ASP A 42 -22.40 5.05 5.88
C ASP A 42 -21.12 4.56 6.55
N ARG A 43 -20.89 3.23 6.53
CA ARG A 43 -19.67 2.66 7.10
C ARG A 43 -18.49 2.90 6.17
N TRP A 44 -18.68 2.76 4.85
CA TRP A 44 -17.69 3.11 3.84
C TRP A 44 -17.31 4.60 3.88
N ALA A 45 -18.26 5.50 4.16
CA ALA A 45 -17.98 6.94 4.30
C ALA A 45 -16.99 7.27 5.44
N ARG A 46 -16.88 6.40 6.46
CA ARG A 46 -15.92 6.55 7.58
C ARG A 46 -14.55 5.93 7.30
N ILE A 47 -14.38 5.26 6.16
CA ILE A 47 -13.12 4.65 5.76
C ILE A 47 -12.24 5.67 5.04
N ASP A 48 -10.93 5.57 5.28
CA ASP A 48 -9.95 6.45 4.66
C ASP A 48 -9.99 6.36 3.12
N PRO A 49 -9.61 7.44 2.41
CA PRO A 49 -9.72 7.48 0.96
C PRO A 49 -8.82 6.46 0.25
N VAL A 50 -7.72 6.00 0.88
CA VAL A 50 -6.78 5.03 0.27
C VAL A 50 -7.39 3.64 0.26
N SER A 51 -7.97 3.21 1.38
CA SER A 51 -8.66 1.92 1.49
C SER A 51 -9.93 1.87 0.63
N ARG A 52 -10.67 2.98 0.53
CA ARG A 52 -11.81 3.09 -0.38
C ARG A 52 -11.41 2.94 -1.85
N ALA A 53 -10.33 3.61 -2.26
CA ALA A 53 -9.83 3.52 -3.62
C ALA A 53 -9.45 2.09 -4.02
N LEU A 54 -8.87 1.30 -3.11
CA LEU A 54 -8.66 -0.13 -3.34
C LEU A 54 -9.98 -0.88 -3.53
N ALA A 55 -10.95 -0.64 -2.64
CA ALA A 55 -12.23 -1.30 -2.67
C ALA A 55 -13.03 -1.02 -3.96
N ASP A 56 -12.91 0.21 -4.49
CA ASP A 56 -13.54 0.61 -5.75
C ASP A 56 -12.95 -0.16 -6.94
N VAL A 57 -11.63 -0.31 -7.00
CA VAL A 57 -10.95 -1.08 -8.07
C VAL A 57 -11.30 -2.56 -8.00
N LEU A 58 -11.36 -3.12 -6.78
CA LEU A 58 -11.74 -4.52 -6.56
C LEU A 58 -13.25 -4.75 -6.73
N GLY A 59 -14.06 -3.68 -6.79
CA GLY A 59 -15.51 -3.77 -6.91
C GLY A 59 -16.22 -4.25 -5.64
N ILE A 60 -15.60 -4.12 -4.46
CA ILE A 60 -16.14 -4.61 -3.17
C ILE A 60 -16.80 -3.51 -2.32
N HIS A 61 -16.92 -2.30 -2.87
CA HIS A 61 -17.55 -1.15 -2.22
C HIS A 61 -19.07 -1.35 -1.99
N THR A 62 -19.73 -2.17 -2.82
CA THR A 62 -21.18 -2.42 -2.71
C THR A 62 -21.48 -3.64 -1.84
N PRO A 63 -22.52 -3.59 -0.98
CA PRO A 63 -23.01 -4.76 -0.26
C PRO A 63 -23.32 -5.93 -1.20
N GLY A 64 -22.81 -7.12 -0.88
CA GLY A 64 -23.01 -8.35 -1.66
C GLY A 64 -22.07 -8.50 -2.86
N ALA A 65 -21.22 -7.51 -3.16
CA ALA A 65 -20.23 -7.68 -4.23
C ALA A 65 -19.06 -8.54 -3.76
N VAL A 66 -18.62 -9.44 -4.64
CA VAL A 66 -17.59 -10.43 -4.33
C VAL A 66 -16.43 -10.30 -5.31
N PHE A 67 -15.24 -10.11 -4.76
CA PHE A 67 -13.97 -10.26 -5.45
C PHE A 67 -13.35 -11.62 -5.12
N VAL A 68 -12.89 -12.32 -6.15
CA VAL A 68 -12.23 -13.63 -6.00
C VAL A 68 -10.74 -13.49 -6.32
N ALA A 69 -9.90 -13.66 -5.30
CA ALA A 69 -8.47 -13.83 -5.47
C ALA A 69 -8.16 -15.30 -5.75
N ASP A 70 -8.08 -15.62 -7.03
CA ASP A 70 -7.88 -16.98 -7.59
C ASP A 70 -6.49 -17.20 -8.19
N GLY A 71 -5.60 -16.19 -8.13
CA GLY A 71 -4.29 -16.27 -8.77
C GLY A 71 -4.33 -16.14 -10.31
N SER A 72 -5.45 -15.72 -10.90
CA SER A 72 -5.58 -15.46 -12.33
C SER A 72 -4.91 -14.15 -12.78
N LEU A 73 -4.76 -13.97 -14.10
CA LEU A 73 -4.27 -12.72 -14.69
C LEU A 73 -5.20 -11.54 -14.38
N LYS A 74 -6.52 -11.77 -14.34
CA LYS A 74 -7.52 -10.74 -14.03
C LYS A 74 -7.41 -10.28 -12.58
N SER A 75 -7.35 -11.21 -11.62
CA SER A 75 -7.17 -10.86 -10.21
C SER A 75 -5.81 -10.23 -9.95
N GLY A 76 -4.75 -10.71 -10.60
CA GLY A 76 -3.43 -10.07 -10.58
C GLY A 76 -3.45 -8.63 -11.11
N TYR A 77 -4.17 -8.38 -12.21
CA TYR A 77 -4.34 -7.04 -12.78
C TYR A 77 -5.14 -6.12 -11.87
N ALA A 78 -6.25 -6.59 -11.29
CA ALA A 78 -7.06 -5.85 -10.34
C ALA A 78 -6.24 -5.41 -9.10
N VAL A 79 -5.41 -6.31 -8.57
CA VAL A 79 -4.53 -6.02 -7.43
C VAL A 79 -3.45 -5.01 -7.81
N LYS A 80 -2.80 -5.18 -8.98
CA LYS A 80 -1.78 -4.25 -9.47
C LYS A 80 -2.35 -2.85 -9.69
N GLU A 81 -3.52 -2.76 -10.30
CA GLU A 81 -4.22 -1.50 -10.51
C GLU A 81 -4.67 -0.89 -9.18
N GLY A 82 -5.18 -1.70 -8.25
CA GLY A 82 -5.55 -1.28 -6.90
C GLY A 82 -4.37 -0.64 -6.16
N MET A 83 -3.18 -1.25 -6.21
CA MET A 83 -1.96 -0.68 -5.63
C MET A 83 -1.59 0.66 -6.27
N ARG A 84 -1.75 0.80 -7.59
CA ARG A 84 -1.50 2.05 -8.30
C ARG A 84 -2.45 3.16 -7.82
N VAL A 85 -3.76 2.87 -7.81
CA VAL A 85 -4.79 3.84 -7.40
C VAL A 85 -4.66 4.18 -5.91
N MET A 86 -4.33 3.22 -5.04
CA MET A 86 -4.00 3.49 -3.63
C MET A 86 -2.83 4.47 -3.49
N SER A 87 -1.76 4.28 -4.26
CA SER A 87 -0.59 5.18 -4.24
C SER A 87 -0.98 6.59 -4.66
N ASP A 88 -1.81 6.71 -5.69
CA ASP A 88 -2.32 8.00 -6.16
C ASP A 88 -3.25 8.66 -5.14
N ALA A 89 -4.16 7.89 -4.53
CA ALA A 89 -5.05 8.35 -3.46
C ALA A 89 -4.28 8.80 -2.22
N CYS A 90 -3.20 8.08 -1.85
CA CYS A 90 -2.33 8.45 -0.73
C CYS A 90 -1.59 9.77 -1.01
N ARG A 91 -1.10 9.97 -2.24
CA ARG A 91 -0.48 11.23 -2.66
C ARG A 91 -1.48 12.38 -2.64
N ALA A 92 -2.69 12.16 -3.15
CA ALA A 92 -3.75 13.15 -3.15
C ALA A 92 -4.15 13.53 -1.72
N TRP A 93 -4.32 12.54 -0.85
CA TRP A 93 -4.65 12.76 0.56
C TRP A 93 -3.54 13.52 1.30
N ALA A 94 -2.28 13.13 1.10
CA ALA A 94 -1.13 13.84 1.68
C ALA A 94 -1.01 15.30 1.20
N ALA A 95 -1.42 15.58 -0.04
CA ALA A 95 -1.46 16.93 -0.59
C ALA A 95 -2.64 17.76 -0.03
N GLN A 96 -3.82 17.15 0.10
CA GLN A 96 -5.01 17.79 0.68
C GLN A 96 -4.82 18.15 2.15
N ASP A 97 -4.19 17.27 2.94
CA ASP A 97 -3.92 17.48 4.36
C ASP A 97 -2.66 18.33 4.61
N GLY A 98 -2.02 18.88 3.56
CA GLY A 98 -0.86 19.75 3.71
C GLY A 98 0.36 19.06 4.36
N LEU A 99 0.46 17.73 4.28
CA LEU A 99 1.56 16.98 4.89
C LEU A 99 2.87 17.16 4.11
N LEU A 100 2.77 17.61 2.87
CA LEU A 100 3.89 17.87 1.96
C LEU A 100 3.83 19.32 1.46
N ALA A 101 4.92 20.05 1.63
CA ALA A 101 5.13 21.37 1.07
C ALA A 101 5.99 21.31 -0.20
N ILE A 102 5.63 22.14 -1.17
CA ILE A 102 6.42 22.33 -2.39
C ILE A 102 7.70 23.11 -2.03
N SER A 103 8.84 22.55 -2.38
CA SER A 103 10.15 23.16 -2.21
C SER A 103 10.43 24.14 -3.35
N VAL A 104 10.37 25.44 -3.06
CA VAL A 104 10.73 26.52 -4.00
C VAL A 104 12.12 26.32 -4.60
N ARG A 105 13.06 25.78 -3.82
CA ARG A 105 14.44 25.49 -4.28
C ARG A 105 14.49 24.44 -5.40
N THR A 106 13.55 23.50 -5.40
CA THR A 106 13.46 22.49 -6.46
C THR A 106 12.84 23.09 -7.71
N TRP A 107 11.88 24.01 -7.56
CA TRP A 107 11.35 24.80 -8.66
C TRP A 107 12.44 25.67 -9.32
N ILE A 108 13.28 26.35 -8.54
CA ILE A 108 14.43 27.11 -9.05
C ILE A 108 15.40 26.20 -9.83
N GLY A 109 15.68 25.00 -9.30
CA GLY A 109 16.51 24.01 -9.98
C GLY A 109 15.92 23.57 -11.32
N ARG A 110 14.61 23.35 -11.39
CA ARG A 110 13.90 23.00 -12.63
C ARG A 110 13.91 24.14 -13.65
N THR A 111 13.64 25.37 -13.22
CA THR A 111 13.68 26.54 -14.11
C THR A 111 15.08 26.80 -14.65
N MET A 112 16.11 26.62 -13.81
CA MET A 112 17.51 26.77 -14.23
C MET A 112 17.91 25.68 -15.23
N ALA A 113 17.53 24.43 -14.97
CA ALA A 113 17.79 23.32 -15.91
C ALA A 113 17.06 23.52 -17.25
N SER A 114 15.80 23.98 -17.23
CA SER A 114 15.07 24.35 -18.44
C SER A 114 15.73 25.50 -19.20
N LEU A 115 16.22 26.53 -18.50
CA LEU A 115 16.96 27.64 -19.11
C LEU A 115 18.27 27.16 -19.76
N CYS A 116 19.04 26.32 -19.06
CA CYS A 116 20.26 25.71 -19.61
C CYS A 116 19.97 24.83 -20.82
N MET A 117 18.82 24.14 -20.87
CA MET A 117 18.40 23.37 -22.04
C MET A 117 18.18 24.27 -23.25
N VAL A 118 17.48 25.40 -23.06
CA VAL A 118 17.26 26.40 -24.12
C VAL A 118 18.59 27.00 -24.59
N LEU A 119 19.48 27.36 -23.67
CA LEU A 119 20.81 27.90 -23.99
C LEU A 119 21.71 26.88 -24.70
N ALA A 120 21.63 25.59 -24.33
CA ALA A 120 22.34 24.53 -25.03
C ALA A 120 21.87 24.43 -26.49
N VAL A 121 20.55 24.47 -26.74
CA VAL A 121 19.98 24.47 -28.09
C VAL A 121 20.48 25.66 -28.89
N PHE A 122 20.37 26.90 -28.37
CA PHE A 122 20.88 28.09 -29.07
C PHE A 122 22.40 28.08 -29.29
N GLY A 123 23.17 27.54 -28.35
CA GLY A 123 24.61 27.36 -28.47
C GLY A 123 24.99 26.36 -29.57
N PHE A 124 24.27 25.24 -29.69
CA PHE A 124 24.50 24.26 -30.75
C PHE A 124 24.00 24.71 -32.13
N LEU A 125 22.94 25.51 -32.20
CA LEU A 125 22.46 26.13 -33.44
C LEU A 125 23.35 27.29 -33.93
N GLY A 126 24.38 27.69 -33.16
CA GLY A 126 25.37 28.69 -33.59
C GLY A 126 24.84 30.13 -33.64
N VAL A 127 23.70 30.40 -33.00
CA VAL A 127 23.03 31.72 -33.05
C VAL A 127 23.80 32.80 -32.28
N VAL A 128 24.62 32.41 -31.29
CA VAL A 128 25.27 33.34 -30.33
C VAL A 128 26.81 33.19 -30.30
N GLY A 129 27.41 32.32 -31.12
CA GLY A 129 28.87 32.11 -31.14
C GLY A 129 29.30 30.69 -31.54
N PRO A 130 30.56 30.29 -31.26
CA PRO A 130 31.06 28.95 -31.60
C PRO A 130 30.28 27.85 -30.87
N THR A 131 29.99 26.76 -31.57
CA THR A 131 29.13 25.66 -31.08
C THR A 131 29.62 24.99 -29.80
N ILE A 132 30.91 25.14 -29.47
CA ILE A 132 31.51 24.64 -28.24
C ILE A 132 30.92 25.30 -26.97
N VAL A 133 30.29 26.47 -27.11
CA VAL A 133 29.64 27.18 -26.00
C VAL A 133 28.41 26.42 -25.49
N GLY A 134 27.78 25.56 -26.30
CA GLY A 134 26.64 24.73 -25.88
C GLY A 134 26.99 23.58 -24.93
N VAL A 135 28.26 23.13 -24.93
CA VAL A 135 28.73 21.95 -24.17
C VAL A 135 28.55 22.07 -22.65
N PRO A 136 28.97 23.16 -21.97
CA PRO A 136 28.78 23.29 -20.51
C PRO A 136 27.30 23.35 -20.09
N PHE A 137 26.43 23.87 -20.95
CA PHE A 137 24.99 23.89 -20.68
C PHE A 137 24.38 22.50 -20.84
N ALA A 138 24.81 21.74 -21.84
CA ALA A 138 24.36 20.36 -22.04
C ALA A 138 24.80 19.43 -20.90
N THR A 139 26.04 19.56 -20.41
CA THR A 139 26.50 18.77 -19.25
C THR A 139 25.71 19.11 -17.98
N PHE A 140 25.35 20.38 -17.77
CA PHE A 140 24.48 20.77 -16.66
C PHE A 140 23.07 20.16 -16.79
N VAL A 141 22.48 20.13 -17.98
CA VAL A 141 21.16 19.50 -18.23
C VAL A 141 21.21 18.01 -17.92
N ILE A 142 22.25 17.30 -18.38
CA ILE A 142 22.45 15.87 -18.09
C ILE A 142 22.57 15.64 -16.58
N GLY A 143 23.34 16.47 -15.88
CA GLY A 143 23.49 16.38 -14.42
C GLY A 143 22.22 16.73 -13.63
N SER A 144 21.30 17.51 -14.21
CA SER A 144 20.06 17.95 -13.57
C SER A 144 18.84 17.09 -13.89
N VAL A 145 18.97 16.03 -14.71
CA VAL A 145 17.89 15.05 -14.99
C VAL A 145 17.27 14.50 -13.70
N GLY A 146 18.08 14.28 -12.65
CA GLY A 146 17.60 13.79 -11.36
C GLY A 146 16.63 14.74 -10.64
N VAL A 147 16.66 16.05 -10.93
CA VAL A 147 15.77 17.07 -10.35
C VAL A 147 14.35 16.99 -10.94
N PHE A 148 14.16 16.25 -12.02
CA PHE A 148 12.85 16.00 -12.63
C PHE A 148 12.23 14.66 -12.21
N ALA A 149 12.94 13.85 -11.42
CA ALA A 149 12.40 12.58 -10.95
C ALA A 149 11.11 12.79 -10.13
N PRO A 150 10.07 11.96 -10.32
CA PRO A 150 8.82 12.10 -9.58
C PRO A 150 9.05 12.02 -8.07
N GLY A 151 8.49 12.96 -7.31
CA GLY A 151 8.68 13.09 -5.86
C GLY A 151 9.80 14.05 -5.44
N THR A 152 10.64 14.52 -6.38
CA THR A 152 11.62 15.56 -6.09
C THR A 152 10.93 16.92 -5.89
N GLY A 153 11.24 17.57 -4.77
CA GLY A 153 10.70 18.88 -4.44
C GLY A 153 9.49 18.89 -3.51
N LEU A 154 9.13 17.73 -2.95
CA LEU A 154 8.21 17.67 -1.81
C LEU A 154 9.03 17.59 -0.52
N ARG A 155 8.71 18.41 0.46
CA ARG A 155 9.27 18.35 1.82
C ARG A 155 8.15 18.09 2.80
N HIS A 156 8.38 17.24 3.79
CA HIS A 156 7.42 17.09 4.88
C HIS A 156 7.24 18.43 5.60
N THR A 157 5.99 18.81 5.81
CA THR A 157 5.65 19.91 6.72
C THR A 157 5.92 19.49 8.16
N ARG A 158 5.83 20.41 9.13
CA ARG A 158 5.97 20.04 10.55
C ARG A 158 4.93 18.99 10.96
N GLU A 159 3.70 19.12 10.46
CA GLU A 159 2.63 18.16 10.67
C GLU A 159 2.93 16.83 9.95
N GLY A 160 3.38 16.87 8.70
CA GLY A 160 3.85 15.69 7.98
C GLY A 160 4.97 14.94 8.70
N LEU A 161 5.93 15.65 9.30
CA LEU A 161 6.99 15.05 10.11
C LEU A 161 6.45 14.42 11.40
N GLN A 162 5.44 15.01 12.03
CA GLN A 162 4.80 14.42 13.21
C GLN A 162 4.04 13.14 12.84
N VAL A 163 3.29 13.15 11.74
CA VAL A 163 2.59 11.94 11.24
C VAL A 163 3.62 10.86 10.94
N TRP A 164 4.69 11.19 10.21
CA TRP A 164 5.78 10.27 9.91
C TRP A 164 6.44 9.70 11.18
N ALA A 165 6.75 10.57 12.15
CA ALA A 165 7.35 10.16 13.42
C ALA A 165 6.42 9.25 14.24
N ARG A 166 5.11 9.53 14.27
CA ARG A 166 4.11 8.68 14.92
C ARG A 166 4.01 7.32 14.26
N THR A 167 3.97 7.26 12.93
CA THR A 167 3.94 6.00 12.18
C THR A 167 5.21 5.17 12.39
N ALA A 168 6.39 5.80 12.36
CA ALA A 168 7.65 5.14 12.65
C ALA A 168 7.75 4.68 14.12
N GLY A 169 7.19 5.46 15.06
CA GLY A 169 7.07 5.08 16.46
C GLY A 169 6.17 3.86 16.64
N PHE A 170 5.04 3.82 15.95
CA PHE A 170 4.13 2.69 15.93
C PHE A 170 4.80 1.42 15.40
N GLU A 171 5.54 1.49 14.29
CA GLU A 171 6.33 0.36 13.78
C GLU A 171 7.35 -0.15 14.82
N ARG A 172 8.06 0.76 15.53
CA ARG A 172 9.01 0.36 16.58
C ARG A 172 8.32 -0.34 17.74
N VAL A 173 7.12 0.07 18.10
CA VAL A 173 6.30 -0.59 19.12
C VAL A 173 5.93 -2.00 18.67
N LEU A 174 5.38 -2.14 17.46
CA LEU A 174 4.95 -3.45 16.94
C LEU A 174 6.12 -4.42 16.78
N SER A 175 7.25 -3.94 16.27
CA SER A 175 8.48 -4.72 16.12
C SER A 175 9.17 -5.05 17.45
N GLY A 176 8.64 -4.58 18.59
CA GLY A 176 9.23 -4.83 19.91
C GLY A 176 10.51 -4.04 20.19
N ARG A 177 10.89 -3.10 19.32
CA ARG A 177 12.05 -2.21 19.48
C ARG A 177 11.77 -1.06 20.47
N SER A 178 10.53 -0.88 20.90
CA SER A 178 10.11 0.11 21.90
C SER A 178 9.24 -0.50 22.99
N SER A 179 9.53 -0.14 24.25
CA SER A 179 8.81 -0.54 25.46
C SER A 179 7.81 0.52 25.97
N THR A 180 7.59 1.60 25.21
CA THR A 180 6.90 2.80 25.71
C THR A 180 5.39 2.61 25.96
N ILE A 181 4.80 1.50 25.50
CA ILE A 181 3.38 1.18 25.71
C ILE A 181 3.22 0.25 26.92
N GLY A 182 2.32 0.63 27.83
CA GLY A 182 1.97 -0.19 29.00
C GLY A 182 1.26 -1.50 28.62
N SER A 183 1.39 -2.51 29.48
CA SER A 183 0.82 -3.85 29.27
C SER A 183 -0.71 -3.85 29.09
N ALA A 184 -1.43 -2.98 29.80
CA ALA A 184 -2.88 -2.85 29.68
C ALA A 184 -3.32 -2.40 28.27
N ALA A 185 -2.65 -1.38 27.71
CA ALA A 185 -2.95 -0.87 26.38
C ALA A 185 -2.62 -1.90 25.27
N ILE A 186 -1.63 -2.77 25.50
CA ILE A 186 -1.35 -3.90 24.59
C ILE A 186 -2.54 -4.87 24.59
N GLY A 187 -3.18 -5.09 25.75
CA GLY A 187 -4.38 -5.91 25.88
C GLY A 187 -5.55 -5.41 25.05
N GLU A 188 -5.87 -4.13 25.20
CA GLU A 188 -7.05 -3.51 24.57
C GLU A 188 -6.88 -3.27 23.07
N CYS A 189 -5.68 -2.89 22.63
CA CYS A 189 -5.41 -2.53 21.24
C CYS A 189 -4.89 -3.70 20.39
N PHE A 190 -4.78 -4.91 20.95
CA PHE A 190 -4.12 -6.05 20.30
C PHE A 190 -4.70 -6.32 18.90
N LEU A 191 -6.01 -6.56 18.83
CA LEU A 191 -6.72 -6.94 17.60
C LEU A 191 -6.66 -5.84 16.53
N ALA A 192 -6.70 -4.57 16.95
CA ALA A 192 -6.61 -3.44 16.04
C ALA A 192 -5.21 -3.26 15.43
N ALA A 193 -4.18 -3.70 16.15
CA ALA A 193 -2.80 -3.64 15.68
C ALA A 193 -2.41 -4.84 14.79
N VAL A 194 -3.20 -5.92 14.75
CA VAL A 194 -2.88 -7.18 14.04
C VAL A 194 -2.60 -6.96 12.54
N PRO A 195 -3.47 -6.26 11.77
CA PRO A 195 -3.25 -6.06 10.33
C PRO A 195 -1.91 -5.39 10.03
N TYR A 196 -1.53 -4.41 10.85
CA TYR A 196 -0.27 -3.66 10.68
C TYR A 196 0.94 -4.49 11.11
N ALA A 197 0.85 -5.21 12.23
CA ALA A 197 1.92 -6.10 12.69
C ALA A 197 2.26 -7.19 11.66
N PHE A 198 1.25 -7.68 10.93
CA PHE A 198 1.44 -8.63 9.84
C PHE A 198 2.31 -8.07 8.71
N VAL A 199 2.01 -6.85 8.25
CA VAL A 199 2.73 -6.21 7.14
C VAL A 199 4.19 -5.95 7.46
N PHE A 200 4.47 -5.56 8.72
CA PHE A 200 5.84 -5.40 9.19
C PHE A 200 6.58 -6.72 9.37
N GLY A 201 5.90 -7.87 9.26
CA GLY A 201 6.48 -9.19 9.49
C GLY A 201 6.68 -9.52 10.97
N ASP A 202 6.04 -8.76 11.86
CA ASP A 202 6.21 -8.83 13.32
C ASP A 202 4.97 -9.39 14.03
N ALA A 203 3.96 -9.91 13.32
CA ALA A 203 2.72 -10.45 13.91
C ALA A 203 2.97 -11.50 14.99
N ASN A 204 3.88 -12.46 14.75
CA ASN A 204 4.26 -13.46 15.75
C ASN A 204 4.88 -12.82 17.01
N ARG A 205 5.76 -11.83 16.81
CA ARG A 205 6.41 -11.10 17.91
C ARG A 205 5.39 -10.29 18.72
N TRP A 206 4.42 -9.69 18.05
CA TRP A 206 3.31 -8.98 18.66
C TRP A 206 2.43 -9.91 19.52
N ALA A 207 2.10 -11.10 19.01
CA ALA A 207 1.35 -12.12 19.76
C ALA A 207 2.11 -12.62 21.00
N VAL A 208 3.42 -12.85 20.89
CA VAL A 208 4.28 -13.21 22.04
C VAL A 208 4.31 -12.09 23.08
N ARG A 209 4.38 -10.83 22.62
CA ARG A 209 4.36 -9.66 23.51
C ARG A 209 3.04 -9.53 24.25
N TYR A 210 1.91 -9.75 23.58
CA TYR A 210 0.59 -9.79 24.21
C TYR A 210 0.52 -10.84 25.33
N ARG A 211 1.01 -12.06 25.06
CA ARG A 211 1.05 -13.14 26.04
C ARG A 211 1.86 -12.76 27.28
N ARG A 212 3.02 -12.11 27.08
CA ARG A 212 3.85 -11.63 28.20
C ARG A 212 3.18 -10.51 28.99
N ALA A 213 2.43 -9.63 28.32
CA ALA A 213 1.79 -8.48 28.96
C ALA A 213 0.51 -8.84 29.74
N THR A 214 -0.29 -9.78 29.22
CA THR A 214 -1.62 -10.11 29.76
C THR A 214 -1.69 -11.48 30.44
N GLY A 215 -0.68 -12.33 30.26
CA GLY A 215 -0.69 -13.73 30.72
C GLY A 215 -1.64 -14.65 29.94
N ARG A 216 -2.33 -14.14 28.92
CA ARG A 216 -3.34 -14.88 28.14
C ARG A 216 -2.82 -15.24 26.75
N VAL A 217 -3.39 -16.29 26.15
CA VAL A 217 -3.15 -16.61 24.73
C VAL A 217 -3.72 -15.48 23.86
N ALA A 218 -3.03 -15.17 22.76
CA ALA A 218 -3.47 -14.13 21.83
C ALA A 218 -4.86 -14.47 21.26
N PRO A 219 -5.85 -13.56 21.36
CA PRO A 219 -7.21 -13.83 20.88
C PRO A 219 -7.21 -13.94 19.35
N HIS A 220 -8.15 -14.73 18.83
CA HIS A 220 -8.40 -14.81 17.38
C HIS A 220 -9.29 -13.63 16.95
N PRO A 221 -9.00 -12.99 15.80
CA PRO A 221 -9.87 -12.00 15.23
C PRO A 221 -11.13 -12.69 14.67
N GLY A 222 -12.30 -12.36 15.19
CA GLY A 222 -13.57 -12.95 14.73
C GLY A 222 -13.96 -12.62 13.29
N TRP A 223 -13.26 -11.67 12.66
CA TRP A 223 -13.43 -11.29 11.26
C TRP A 223 -12.55 -12.11 10.28
N TYR A 224 -11.53 -12.81 10.78
CA TYR A 224 -10.69 -13.65 9.94
C TYR A 224 -11.26 -15.08 9.96
N PRO A 225 -11.44 -15.72 8.79
CA PRO A 225 -11.93 -17.09 8.77
C PRO A 225 -10.90 -17.97 9.48
N SER A 226 -11.29 -18.55 10.61
CA SER A 226 -10.53 -19.62 11.24
C SER A 226 -10.57 -20.79 10.27
N THR A 227 -9.52 -20.96 9.48
CA THR A 227 -9.37 -22.17 8.68
C THR A 227 -9.36 -23.35 9.66
N SER A 228 -10.16 -24.36 9.37
CA SER A 228 -10.15 -25.69 10.00
C SER A 228 -8.78 -26.40 9.97
N LEU A 229 -7.74 -25.74 9.45
CA LEU A 229 -6.36 -26.20 9.40
C LEU A 229 -5.53 -25.81 10.63
N ASN A 230 -5.91 -24.81 11.45
CA ASN A 230 -5.05 -24.32 12.53
C ASN A 230 -5.85 -23.82 13.74
N ASP A 231 -6.21 -24.74 14.63
CA ASP A 231 -6.95 -24.48 15.87
C ASP A 231 -6.11 -23.76 16.97
N ASP A 232 -4.83 -23.49 16.69
CA ASP A 232 -3.93 -22.82 17.61
C ASP A 232 -3.64 -21.37 17.19
N ALA A 233 -3.76 -20.44 18.16
CA ALA A 233 -3.33 -19.03 18.03
C ALA A 233 -1.88 -18.88 17.55
N VAL A 234 -1.04 -19.91 17.72
CA VAL A 234 0.31 -19.95 17.20
C VAL A 234 0.33 -20.00 15.67
N GLY A 235 -0.55 -20.77 15.02
CA GLY A 235 -0.55 -20.94 13.56
C GLY A 235 -1.03 -19.70 12.79
N LEU A 236 -1.98 -18.94 13.34
CA LEU A 236 -2.54 -17.74 12.72
C LEU A 236 -1.51 -16.60 12.62
N TYR A 237 -0.84 -16.30 13.73
CA TYR A 237 0.16 -15.22 13.83
C TYR A 237 1.57 -15.67 13.44
N ALA A 238 1.81 -16.97 13.28
CA ALA A 238 3.03 -17.50 12.68
C ALA A 238 2.99 -17.42 11.15
N GLN A 239 3.98 -18.05 10.51
CA GLN A 239 4.27 -17.92 9.08
C GLN A 239 3.20 -18.46 8.12
N VAL A 240 2.06 -18.97 8.60
CA VAL A 240 1.13 -19.73 7.76
C VAL A 240 -0.22 -19.02 7.57
N GLY A 241 -0.84 -18.50 8.64
CA GLY A 241 -2.21 -17.96 8.60
C GLY A 241 -2.43 -16.81 7.61
N PHE A 242 -2.03 -15.59 7.98
CA PHE A 242 -2.17 -14.39 7.14
C PHE A 242 -1.32 -14.42 5.85
N ASN A 243 -0.26 -15.23 5.84
CA ASN A 243 0.62 -15.37 4.67
C ASN A 243 -0.05 -16.07 3.49
N SER A 244 -1.09 -16.88 3.72
CA SER A 244 -1.80 -17.55 2.62
C SER A 244 -2.51 -16.56 1.69
N LEU A 245 -3.26 -15.58 2.22
CA LEU A 245 -3.87 -14.51 1.44
C LEU A 245 -2.80 -13.70 0.66
N ASP A 246 -1.73 -13.34 1.35
CA ASP A 246 -0.63 -12.59 0.75
C ASP A 246 0.07 -13.37 -0.38
N ALA A 247 0.28 -14.67 -0.18
CA ALA A 247 0.85 -15.57 -1.17
C ALA A 247 -0.04 -15.67 -2.42
N THR A 248 -1.36 -15.85 -2.25
CA THR A 248 -2.31 -15.89 -3.37
C THR A 248 -2.27 -14.60 -4.18
N LEU A 249 -2.25 -13.43 -3.52
CA LEU A 249 -2.17 -12.12 -4.20
C LEU A 249 -0.82 -11.92 -4.89
N CYS A 250 0.29 -12.33 -4.26
CA CYS A 250 1.62 -12.26 -4.86
C CYS A 250 1.74 -13.16 -6.09
N MET A 251 1.21 -14.39 -6.02
CA MET A 251 1.20 -15.33 -7.15
C MET A 251 0.38 -14.80 -8.32
N ALA A 252 -0.78 -14.17 -8.05
CA ALA A 252 -1.60 -13.53 -9.08
C ALA A 252 -0.79 -12.44 -9.83
N ARG A 253 -0.10 -11.59 -9.08
CA ARG A 253 0.75 -10.52 -9.64
C ARG A 253 1.94 -11.09 -10.42
N TYR A 254 2.62 -12.09 -9.88
CA TYR A 254 3.75 -12.72 -10.57
C TYR A 254 3.33 -13.32 -11.91
N ARG A 255 2.18 -14.01 -11.96
CA ARG A 255 1.62 -14.54 -13.21
C ARG A 255 1.29 -13.44 -14.21
N LEU A 256 0.76 -12.30 -13.75
CA LEU A 256 0.51 -11.13 -14.60
C LEU A 256 1.82 -10.57 -15.17
N GLU A 257 2.85 -10.40 -14.34
CA GLU A 257 4.16 -9.91 -14.77
C GLU A 257 4.80 -10.85 -15.79
N ALA A 258 4.69 -12.17 -15.57
CA ALA A 258 5.16 -13.18 -16.51
C ALA A 258 4.40 -13.17 -17.85
N ALA A 259 3.11 -12.80 -17.85
CA ALA A 259 2.31 -12.71 -19.07
C ALA A 259 2.65 -11.49 -19.95
N GLY A 260 3.33 -10.47 -19.41
CA GLY A 260 3.83 -9.31 -20.14
C GLY A 260 2.77 -8.33 -20.67
N SER A 261 1.50 -8.75 -20.74
CA SER A 261 0.40 -8.02 -21.39
C SER A 261 -0.81 -7.88 -20.46
N ARG A 262 -1.55 -6.77 -20.59
CA ARG A 262 -2.84 -6.61 -19.92
C ARG A 262 -3.81 -7.66 -20.48
N PRO A 263 -4.58 -8.38 -19.64
CA PRO A 263 -5.59 -9.30 -20.15
C PRO A 263 -6.69 -8.54 -20.90
N ASP A 264 -7.14 -9.09 -22.03
CA ASP A 264 -8.27 -8.56 -22.79
C ASP A 264 -9.50 -8.50 -21.87
N THR A 265 -9.79 -7.27 -21.45
CA THR A 265 -10.93 -6.94 -20.62
C THR A 265 -11.99 -6.44 -21.59
N GLY A 266 -12.68 -7.39 -22.23
CA GLY A 266 -13.89 -7.09 -23.00
C GLY A 266 -14.78 -6.15 -22.18
N GLY A 267 -15.24 -5.08 -22.81
CA GLY A 267 -15.70 -3.86 -22.15
C GLY A 267 -16.78 -4.08 -21.11
N ASP A 268 -16.36 -4.15 -19.85
CA ASP A 268 -17.17 -3.90 -18.67
C ASP A 268 -16.24 -3.29 -17.62
N HIS A 269 -16.61 -2.11 -17.11
CA HIS A 269 -15.80 -1.31 -16.18
C HIS A 269 -15.72 -1.87 -14.74
N HIS A 270 -15.88 -3.19 -14.56
CA HIS A 270 -15.80 -3.85 -13.27
C HIS A 270 -14.77 -4.98 -13.31
N VAL A 271 -13.55 -4.66 -12.89
CA VAL A 271 -12.38 -5.58 -12.95
C VAL A 271 -12.43 -6.66 -11.85
N GLY A 272 -13.50 -6.72 -11.03
CA GLY A 272 -13.51 -7.57 -9.84
C GLY A 272 -14.82 -8.18 -9.38
N ALA A 273 -15.98 -7.86 -9.98
CA ALA A 273 -17.26 -8.38 -9.50
C ALA A 273 -17.78 -9.53 -10.37
N MET A 274 -17.79 -10.76 -9.85
CA MET A 274 -18.72 -11.78 -10.34
C MET A 274 -20.07 -11.50 -9.70
N GLY A 275 -20.95 -10.79 -10.42
CA GLY A 275 -22.36 -10.69 -10.05
C GLY A 275 -23.01 -12.06 -10.18
N GLY A 276 -23.33 -12.68 -9.05
CA GLY A 276 -24.10 -13.92 -8.97
C GLY A 276 -25.27 -13.72 -8.01
N TYR A 277 -26.45 -13.91 -8.57
CA TYR A 277 -27.81 -13.87 -8.01
C TYR A 277 -27.98 -14.27 -6.54
#